data_AF-A0A969N3R9-F1
#
_entry.id   AF-A0A969N3R9-F1
#
_cell.length_a   1.000
_cell.length_b   1.000
_cell.length_c   1.000
_cell.angle_alpha   90.00
_cell.angle_beta   90.00
_cell.angle_gamma   90.00
#
_symmetry.space_group_name_H-M   'P 1'
#
loop_
_entity.id
_entity.type
_entity.pdbx_description
1 polymer ?
#
loop_
_entity_poly.entity_id
_entity_poly.type
_entity_poly.pdbx_seq_one_letter_code
_entity_poly.pdbx_strand_id
1 'polypeptide(L)'
;MNRQNLAATMLREFDELLYPTLQNRYHFRKALSGSCWYLTCQRSGAIYSLIYDGEPPDWRVGSVTGLETVRQSIETEVKQLCPMNS
;
A
#
# COMPACT_ATOMS: atom_id res chain seq x y z
N MET A 1 2.64 18.57 9.61
CA MET A 1 3.77 18.21 8.72
C MET A 1 3.51 18.86 7.37
N ASN A 2 4.48 19.47 6.67
CA ASN A 2 4.18 20.09 5.35
C ASN A 2 3.90 18.98 4.30
N ARG A 3 2.94 19.17 3.38
CA ARG A 3 2.47 18.15 2.41
C ARG A 3 3.59 17.57 1.55
N GLN A 4 4.64 18.33 1.29
CA GLN A 4 5.82 17.87 0.55
C GLN A 4 6.63 16.81 1.32
N ASN A 5 6.70 16.91 2.65
CA ASN A 5 7.39 15.93 3.48
C ASN A 5 6.61 14.61 3.56
N LEU A 6 5.28 14.70 3.58
CA LEU A 6 4.39 13.55 3.60
C LEU A 6 4.50 12.69 2.33
N ALA A 7 4.50 13.33 1.15
CA ALA A 7 4.65 12.63 -0.12
C ALA A 7 6.03 11.96 -0.25
N ALA A 8 7.09 12.60 0.25
CA ALA A 8 8.43 12.03 0.27
C ALA A 8 8.52 10.81 1.20
N THR A 9 7.96 10.89 2.41
CA THR A 9 7.90 9.75 3.35
C THR A 9 7.16 8.57 2.75
N MET A 10 5.98 8.81 2.17
CA MET A 10 5.17 7.78 1.54
C MET A 10 5.91 7.07 0.39
N LEU A 11 6.57 7.82 -0.50
CA LEU A 11 7.34 7.23 -1.60
C LEU A 11 8.50 6.37 -1.07
N ARG A 12 9.20 6.89 -0.06
CA ARG A 12 10.31 6.17 0.58
C ARG A 12 9.84 4.85 1.21
N GLU A 13 8.76 4.87 1.99
CA GLU A 13 8.21 3.66 2.61
C GLU A 13 7.75 2.63 1.58
N PHE A 14 7.13 3.09 0.49
CA PHE A 14 6.76 2.21 -0.62
C PHE A 14 7.99 1.55 -1.26
N ASP A 15 9.00 2.34 -1.64
CA ASP A 15 10.17 1.83 -2.36
C ASP A 15 11.08 0.96 -1.47
N GLU A 16 11.27 1.31 -0.20
CA GLU A 16 12.21 0.63 0.70
C GLU A 16 11.60 -0.58 1.40
N LEU A 17 10.30 -0.57 1.72
CA LEU A 17 9.67 -1.56 2.60
C LEU A 17 8.59 -2.39 1.90
N LEU A 18 7.64 -1.72 1.24
CA LEU A 18 6.46 -2.39 0.70
C LEU A 18 6.75 -3.08 -0.63
N TYR A 19 7.39 -2.38 -1.57
CA TYR A 19 7.65 -2.88 -2.92
C TYR A 19 8.49 -4.18 -2.90
N PRO A 20 9.64 -4.26 -2.20
CA PRO A 20 10.44 -5.47 -2.19
C PRO A 20 9.73 -6.69 -1.60
N THR A 21 8.87 -6.46 -0.62
CA THR A 21 8.15 -7.51 0.13
C THR A 21 6.94 -8.04 -0.64
N LEU A 22 6.24 -7.15 -1.35
CA LEU A 22 4.98 -7.48 -2.01
C LEU A 22 5.17 -7.84 -3.51
N GLN A 23 6.28 -7.44 -4.15
CA GLN A 23 6.50 -7.64 -5.61
C GLN A 23 6.49 -9.07 -6.10
N ASN A 24 6.82 -10.04 -5.24
CA ASN A 24 6.80 -11.45 -5.63
C ASN A 24 5.37 -12.01 -5.75
N ARG A 25 4.36 -11.30 -5.23
CA ARG A 25 2.95 -11.73 -5.25
C ARG A 25 2.06 -10.80 -6.06
N TYR A 26 2.49 -9.56 -6.27
CA TYR A 26 1.68 -8.50 -6.86
C TYR A 26 2.43 -7.71 -7.93
N HIS A 27 1.73 -7.34 -8.99
CA HIS A 27 2.13 -6.28 -9.90
C HIS A 27 1.61 -4.94 -9.39
N PHE A 28 2.43 -3.89 -9.43
CA PHE A 28 2.06 -2.56 -8.94
C PHE A 28 1.81 -1.58 -10.07
N ARG A 29 0.82 -0.73 -9.89
CA ARG A 29 0.58 0.43 -10.74
C ARG A 29 0.22 1.63 -9.88
N LYS A 30 1.01 2.70 -9.94
CA LYS A 30 0.71 3.94 -9.24
C LYS A 30 -0.57 4.59 -9.79
N ALA A 31 -1.46 4.98 -8.90
CA ALA A 31 -2.64 5.76 -9.24
C ALA A 31 -2.28 7.23 -9.50
N LEU A 32 -3.10 7.92 -10.30
CA LEU A 32 -2.89 9.34 -10.61
C LEU A 32 -2.91 10.23 -9.36
N SER A 33 -3.63 9.84 -8.31
CA SER A 33 -3.73 10.58 -7.05
C SER A 33 -2.42 10.62 -6.25
N GLY A 34 -1.36 9.93 -6.69
CA GLY A 34 -0.04 9.95 -6.05
C GLY A 34 0.04 9.16 -4.75
N SER A 35 -1.05 9.10 -3.98
CA SER A 35 -1.21 8.45 -2.68
C SER A 35 -1.77 7.04 -2.73
N CYS A 36 -1.90 6.44 -3.91
CA CYS A 36 -2.50 5.13 -4.08
C CYS A 36 -1.75 4.30 -5.11
N TRP A 37 -1.70 2.99 -4.88
CA TRP A 37 -1.17 1.98 -5.79
C TRP A 37 -2.19 0.87 -5.96
N TYR A 38 -2.35 0.41 -7.20
CA TYR A 38 -3.08 -0.81 -7.51
C TYR A 38 -2.12 -2.00 -7.44
N LEU A 39 -2.54 -3.03 -6.70
CA LEU A 39 -1.84 -4.30 -6.56
C LEU A 39 -2.67 -5.35 -7.29
N THR A 40 -2.13 -5.90 -8.37
CA THR A 40 -2.75 -7.01 -9.10
C THR A 40 -2.07 -8.31 -8.70
N CYS A 41 -2.81 -9.23 -8.07
CA CYS A 41 -2.29 -10.54 -7.69
C CYS A 41 -1.88 -11.32 -8.93
N GLN A 42 -0.62 -11.75 -8.98
CA GLN A 42 -0.06 -12.43 -10.15
C GLN A 42 -0.76 -13.77 -10.44
N ARG A 43 -1.24 -14.46 -9.41
CA ARG A 43 -1.86 -15.79 -9.53
C ARG A 43 -3.32 -15.74 -9.93
N SER A 44 -4.09 -14.81 -9.36
CA SER A 44 -5.56 -14.79 -9.51
C SER A 44 -6.09 -13.64 -10.36
N GLY A 45 -5.27 -12.64 -10.67
CA GLY A 45 -5.73 -11.39 -11.30
C GLY A 45 -6.56 -10.50 -10.38
N ALA A 46 -6.73 -10.86 -9.10
CA ALA A 46 -7.45 -10.03 -8.13
C ALA A 46 -6.74 -8.69 -7.91
N ILE A 47 -7.51 -7.62 -7.80
CA ILE A 47 -7.01 -6.25 -7.67
C ILE A 47 -7.33 -5.72 -6.27
N TYR A 48 -6.31 -5.16 -5.62
CA TYR A 48 -6.38 -4.42 -4.37
C TYR A 48 -5.83 -3.01 -4.56
N SER A 49 -6.18 -2.10 -3.66
CA SER A 49 -5.65 -0.73 -3.64
C SER A 49 -4.92 -0.48 -2.32
N LEU A 50 -3.65 -0.14 -2.38
CA LEU A 50 -2.88 0.34 -1.24
C LEU A 50 -2.95 1.86 -1.23
N ILE A 51 -3.47 2.42 -0.13
CA ILE A 51 -3.76 3.84 0.01
C ILE A 51 -2.98 4.37 1.21
N TYR A 52 -2.25 5.45 1.01
CA TYR A 52 -1.64 6.20 2.10
C TYR A 52 -2.56 7.34 2.52
N ASP A 53 -3.07 7.26 3.74
CA ASP A 53 -3.80 8.34 4.39
C ASP A 53 -2.83 9.25 5.13
N GLY A 54 -2.91 10.54 4.85
CA GLY A 54 -1.85 11.48 5.16
C GLY A 54 -1.78 11.94 6.61
N GLU A 55 -2.92 11.97 7.32
CA GLU A 55 -3.00 12.47 8.70
C GLU A 55 -4.14 11.76 9.49
N PRO A 56 -3.80 10.93 10.51
CA PRO A 56 -2.45 10.47 10.83
C PRO A 56 -1.85 9.63 9.68
N PRO A 57 -0.51 9.60 9.52
CA PRO A 57 0.14 8.74 8.54
C PRO A 57 -0.28 7.27 8.73
N ASP A 58 -1.14 6.76 7.85
CA ASP A 58 -1.65 5.39 7.92
C ASP A 58 -1.73 4.77 6.53
N TRP A 59 -1.44 3.48 6.45
CA TRP A 59 -1.62 2.71 5.24
C TRP A 59 -2.88 1.86 5.35
N ARG A 60 -3.75 1.98 4.35
CA ARG A 60 -5.00 1.22 4.25
C ARG A 60 -5.01 0.39 2.99
N VAL A 61 -5.68 -0.76 3.05
CA VAL A 61 -5.85 -1.63 1.88
C VAL A 61 -7.33 -1.80 1.56
N GLY A 62 -7.70 -1.39 0.35
CA GLY A 62 -9.02 -1.63 -0.23
C GLY A 62 -9.02 -2.86 -1.13
N SER A 63 -10.19 -3.49 -1.27
CA SER A 63 -10.41 -4.55 -2.27
C SER A 63 -11.22 -4.01 -3.44
N VAL A 64 -10.76 -4.24 -4.67
CA VAL A 64 -11.49 -3.89 -5.90
C VAL A 64 -12.19 -5.12 -6.45
N THR A 65 -11.45 -6.21 -6.66
CA THR A 65 -11.98 -7.49 -7.14
C THR A 65 -11.54 -8.69 -6.29
N GLY A 66 -10.77 -8.44 -5.23
CA GLY A 66 -10.16 -9.47 -4.40
C GLY A 66 -11.00 -9.91 -3.21
N LEU A 67 -10.55 -10.97 -2.55
CA LEU A 67 -11.20 -11.50 -1.35
C LEU A 67 -10.87 -10.63 -0.14
N GLU A 68 -11.86 -10.41 0.72
CA GLU A 68 -11.73 -9.60 1.93
C GLU A 68 -10.66 -10.17 2.89
N THR A 69 -10.53 -11.48 2.99
CA THR A 69 -9.51 -12.14 3.82
C THR A 69 -8.08 -11.85 3.34
N VAL A 70 -7.89 -11.79 2.02
CA VAL A 70 -6.58 -11.46 1.44
C VAL A 70 -6.30 -9.97 1.62
N ARG A 71 -7.30 -9.10 1.44
CA ARG A 71 -7.19 -7.67 1.74
C ARG A 71 -6.71 -7.43 3.18
N GLN A 72 -7.32 -8.09 4.16
CA GLN A 72 -6.93 -8.02 5.58
C GLN A 72 -5.51 -8.52 5.83
N SER A 73 -5.10 -9.59 5.14
CA SER A 73 -3.73 -10.10 5.23
C SER A 73 -2.72 -9.10 4.69
N ILE A 74 -2.99 -8.44 3.56
CA ILE A 74 -2.12 -7.40 3.00
C ILE A 74 -2.05 -6.21 3.96
N GLU A 75 -3.20 -5.77 4.50
CA GLU A 75 -3.24 -4.64 5.44
C GLU A 75 -2.45 -4.91 6.71
N THR A 76 -2.54 -6.13 7.25
CA THR A 76 -1.75 -6.55 8.40
C THR A 76 -0.24 -6.51 8.09
N GLU A 77 0.16 -7.05 6.95
CA GLU A 77 1.56 -7.08 6.52
C GLU A 77 2.12 -5.67 6.30
N VAL A 78 1.35 -4.80 5.65
CA VAL A 78 1.72 -3.39 5.45
C VAL A 78 1.89 -2.65 6.78
N LYS A 79 0.97 -2.85 7.73
CA LYS A 79 1.06 -2.23 9.08
C LYS A 79 2.22 -2.75 9.91
N GLN A 80 2.66 -3.99 9.69
CA GLN A 80 3.87 -4.53 10.31
C GLN A 80 5.15 -3.94 9.74
N LEU A 81 5.18 -3.69 8.43
CA LEU A 81 6.34 -3.11 7.72
C LEU A 81 6.47 -1.61 7.99
N CYS A 82 5.35 -0.90 8.05
CA CYS A 82 5.27 0.53 8.29
C CYS A 82 4.53 0.77 9.62
N PRO A 83 5.14 0.45 10.77
CA PRO A 83 4.49 0.67 12.05
C PRO A 83 4.20 2.16 12.20
N MET A 84 2.93 2.49 12.41
CA MET A 84 2.54 3.86 12.71
C MET A 84 3.37 4.34 13.90
N ASN A 85 4.16 5.39 13.72
CA ASN A 85 4.84 6.04 14.83
C ASN A 85 3.75 6.65 15.73
N SER A 86 3.47 5.97 16.84
CA SER A 86 2.64 6.45 17.96
C SER A 86 3.12 7.79 18.49
#